data_AF-A0A662VAZ6-F1
#
_entry.id   AF-A0A662VAZ6-F1
#
_cell.length_a   1.000
_cell.length_b   1.000
_cell.length_c   1.000
_cell.angle_alpha   90.00
_cell.angle_beta   90.00
_cell.angle_gamma   90.00
#
_symmetry.space_group_name_H-M   'P 1'
#
loop_
_entity.id
_entity.type
_entity.pdbx_description
1 polymer ?
#
loop_
_entity_poly.entity_id
_entity_poly.type
_entity_poly.pdbx_seq_one_letter_code
_entity_poly.pdbx_strand_id
1 'polypeptide(L)'
;MEIIKIDPKNPDQKLIEKAIRILRRGGLVIYPTDTVYGLGCDPLNENAVRRVYEVKERRDKPLPILVSDIKAAKNIAYVDSVAEKVMKHFWPGPLTIVLKAKPI
;
A
#
# COMPACT_ATOMS: atom_id res chain seq x y z
N MET A 1 15.40 -9.93 -10.01
CA MET A 1 14.38 -10.06 -8.96
C MET A 1 15.04 -10.71 -7.75
N GLU A 2 14.92 -10.13 -6.56
CA GLU A 2 15.42 -10.73 -5.32
C GLU A 2 14.25 -11.32 -4.54
N ILE A 3 14.43 -12.52 -3.96
CA ILE A 3 13.42 -13.16 -3.11
C ILE A 3 13.91 -13.13 -1.67
N ILE A 4 13.11 -12.54 -0.78
CA ILE A 4 13.38 -12.47 0.65
C ILE A 4 12.34 -13.32 1.36
N LYS A 5 12.77 -14.37 2.05
CA LYS A 5 11.88 -15.23 2.84
C LYS A 5 11.66 -14.60 4.21
N ILE A 6 10.41 -14.28 4.54
CA ILE A 6 10.01 -13.67 5.81
C ILE A 6 8.93 -14.55 6.44
N ASP A 7 9.03 -14.80 7.74
CA ASP A 7 7.93 -15.42 8.50
C ASP A 7 6.80 -14.39 8.66
N PRO A 8 5.59 -14.64 8.13
CA PRO A 8 4.48 -13.69 8.22
C PRO A 8 3.96 -13.49 9.65
N LYS A 9 4.19 -14.45 10.56
CA LYS A 9 3.78 -14.33 11.97
C LYS A 9 4.81 -13.62 12.84
N ASN A 10 6.07 -13.65 12.43
CA ASN A 10 7.18 -13.02 13.15
C ASN A 10 8.23 -12.48 12.17
N PRO A 11 7.94 -11.36 11.49
CA PRO A 11 8.81 -10.86 10.42
C PRO A 11 10.13 -10.32 10.99
N ASP A 12 11.26 -10.76 10.42
CA ASP A 12 12.57 -10.21 10.76
C ASP A 12 12.66 -8.74 10.31
N GLN A 13 12.80 -7.85 11.28
CA GLN A 13 12.87 -6.41 11.06
C GLN A 13 13.99 -6.00 10.08
N LYS A 14 15.14 -6.69 10.09
CA LYS A 14 16.24 -6.39 9.16
C LYS A 14 15.87 -6.68 7.70
N LEU A 15 15.05 -7.69 7.47
CA LEU A 15 14.53 -8.04 6.15
C LEU A 15 13.46 -7.03 5.69
N ILE A 16 12.60 -6.60 6.61
CA ILE A 16 11.62 -5.53 6.35
C ILE A 16 12.34 -4.22 6.00
N GLU A 17 13.38 -3.84 6.75
CA GLU A 17 14.21 -2.66 6.46
C GLU A 17 14.84 -2.71 5.06
N LYS A 18 15.22 -3.90 4.59
CA LYS A 18 15.73 -4.08 3.23
C LYS A 18 14.66 -3.74 2.19
N ALA A 19 13.42 -4.22 2.36
CA ALA A 19 12.30 -3.88 1.50
C ALA A 19 11.99 -2.38 1.54
N ILE A 20 12.03 -1.75 2.72
CA ILE A 20 11.84 -0.30 2.88
C ILE A 20 12.91 0.49 2.10
N ARG A 21 14.18 0.07 2.16
CA ARG A 21 15.26 0.72 1.38
C ARG A 21 15.02 0.64 -0.13
N ILE A 22 14.45 -0.46 -0.63
CA ILE A 22 14.08 -0.62 -2.04
C ILE A 22 12.96 0.37 -2.41
N LEU A 23 11.89 0.44 -1.61
CA LEU A 23 10.78 1.36 -1.82
C LEU A 23 11.25 2.83 -1.82
N ARG A 24 12.07 3.23 -0.85
CA ARG A 24 12.63 4.59 -0.75
C ARG A 24 13.50 5.00 -1.93
N ARG A 25 14.05 4.03 -2.68
CA ARG A 25 14.82 4.26 -3.91
C ARG A 25 13.95 4.23 -5.18
N GLY A 26 12.62 4.25 -5.05
CA GLY A 26 11.68 4.14 -6.17
C GLY A 26 11.58 2.73 -6.76
N GLY A 27 12.01 1.71 -6.01
CA GLY A 27 11.86 0.31 -6.37
C GLY A 27 10.45 -0.23 -6.12
N LEU A 28 10.20 -1.43 -6.62
CA LEU A 28 8.94 -2.14 -6.45
C LEU A 28 9.12 -3.33 -5.50
N VAL A 29 8.09 -3.64 -4.72
CA VAL A 29 8.07 -4.81 -3.83
C VAL A 29 6.80 -5.61 -4.07
N ILE A 30 6.96 -6.93 -4.15
CA ILE A 30 5.84 -7.88 -4.09
C ILE A 30 5.77 -8.42 -2.66
N TYR A 31 4.62 -8.32 -2.01
CA TYR A 31 4.44 -8.70 -0.61
C TYR A 31 3.09 -9.39 -0.36
N PRO A 32 3.01 -10.29 0.63
CA PRO A 32 1.76 -10.93 1.00
C PRO A 32 0.82 -9.93 1.68
N THR A 33 -0.49 -10.09 1.46
CA THR A 33 -1.55 -9.44 2.24
C THR A 33 -2.53 -10.50 2.75
N ASP A 34 -3.54 -10.07 3.48
CA ASP A 34 -4.67 -10.91 3.91
C ASP A 34 -5.59 -11.32 2.75
N THR A 35 -5.44 -10.73 1.55
CA THR A 35 -6.23 -11.06 0.35
C THR A 35 -5.41 -11.80 -0.70
N VAL A 36 -4.52 -11.08 -1.39
CA VAL A 36 -3.64 -11.58 -2.46
C VAL A 36 -2.28 -10.91 -2.36
N TYR A 37 -1.29 -11.40 -3.11
CA TYR A 37 -0.02 -10.69 -3.21
C TYR A 37 -0.20 -9.32 -3.87
N GLY A 38 0.33 -8.28 -3.21
CA GLY A 38 0.37 -6.92 -3.72
C GLY A 38 1.69 -6.63 -4.42
N LEU A 39 1.63 -5.96 -5.58
CA LEU A 39 2.79 -5.25 -6.14
C LEU A 39 2.67 -3.78 -5.73
N GLY A 40 3.60 -3.32 -4.89
CA GLY A 40 3.59 -1.97 -4.34
C GLY A 40 4.85 -1.17 -4.61
N CYS A 41 4.70 0.14 -4.43
CA CYS A 41 5.73 1.15 -4.52
C CYS A 41 5.46 2.23 -3.46
N ASP A 42 6.35 3.22 -3.37
CA ASP A 42 6.01 4.50 -2.75
C ASP A 42 4.92 5.20 -3.59
N PRO A 43 3.72 5.49 -3.03
CA PRO A 43 2.63 6.12 -3.78
C PRO A 43 2.89 7.60 -4.11
N LEU A 44 3.85 8.26 -3.44
CA LEU A 44 4.21 9.66 -3.70
C LEU A 44 5.35 9.78 -4.73
N ASN A 45 5.89 8.65 -5.20
CA ASN A 45 6.91 8.63 -6.23
C ASN A 45 6.29 8.31 -7.60
N GLU A 46 6.02 9.33 -8.41
CA GLU A 46 5.39 9.19 -9.72
C GLU A 46 6.11 8.20 -10.65
N ASN A 47 7.45 8.18 -10.62
CA ASN A 47 8.24 7.24 -11.40
C ASN A 47 7.99 5.80 -10.97
N ALA A 48 7.91 5.54 -9.66
CA ALA A 48 7.64 4.21 -9.14
C ALA A 48 6.20 3.77 -9.44
N VAL A 49 5.23 4.67 -9.34
CA VAL A 49 3.83 4.42 -9.70
C VAL A 49 3.70 4.06 -11.18
N ARG A 50 4.36 4.80 -12.08
CA ARG A 50 4.40 4.49 -13.53
C ARG A 50 4.96 3.09 -13.78
N ARG A 51 6.04 2.70 -13.09
CA ARG A 51 6.62 1.36 -13.20
C ARG A 51 5.65 0.26 -12.75
N VAL A 52 4.79 0.51 -11.75
CA VAL A 52 3.73 -0.45 -11.36
C VAL A 52 2.74 -0.64 -12.50
N TYR A 53 2.32 0.42 -13.18
CA TYR A 53 1.42 0.31 -14.34
C TYR A 53 2.06 -0.43 -15.51
N GLU A 54 3.33 -0.14 -15.81
CA GLU A 54 4.11 -0.84 -16.85
C GLU A 54 4.18 -2.34 -16.56
N VAL A 55 4.58 -2.74 -15.35
CA VAL A 55 4.71 -4.15 -14.97
C VAL A 55 3.37 -4.88 -14.95
N LYS A 56 2.28 -4.19 -14.60
CA LYS A 56 0.93 -4.79 -14.57
C LYS A 56 0.22 -4.76 -15.92
N GLU A 57 0.87 -4.25 -16.96
CA GLU A 57 0.34 -4.12 -18.32
C GLU A 57 -1.06 -3.48 -18.36
N ARG A 58 -1.31 -2.51 -17.47
CA ARG A 58 -2.62 -1.86 -17.31
C ARG A 58 -2.43 -0.35 -17.22
N ARG A 59 -3.36 0.43 -17.78
CA ARG A 59 -3.28 1.91 -17.76
C ARG A 59 -4.47 2.60 -17.11
N ASP A 60 -5.64 1.94 -17.05
CA ASP A 60 -6.90 2.69 -16.87
C ASP A 60 -7.57 2.50 -15.49
N LYS A 61 -7.00 1.69 -14.59
CA LYS A 61 -7.58 1.42 -13.26
C LYS A 61 -6.72 2.00 -12.15
N PRO A 62 -7.28 2.83 -11.25
CA PRO A 62 -6.52 3.40 -10.14
C PRO A 62 -5.95 2.29 -9.24
N LEU A 63 -4.80 2.59 -8.63
CA LEU A 63 -4.16 1.73 -7.64
C LEU A 63 -4.71 2.06 -6.24
N PRO A 64 -5.09 1.08 -5.41
CA PRO A 64 -5.36 1.34 -4.00
C PRO A 64 -4.07 1.70 -3.27
N ILE A 65 -4.18 2.59 -2.29
CA ILE A 65 -3.08 2.95 -1.38
C ILE A 65 -3.30 2.18 -0.08
N LEU A 66 -2.30 1.39 0.33
CA LEU A 66 -2.31 0.77 1.65
C LEU A 66 -1.81 1.75 2.71
N VAL A 67 -2.48 1.78 3.85
CA VAL A 67 -2.19 2.64 4.99
C VAL A 67 -2.04 1.80 6.24
N SER A 68 -1.20 2.25 7.19
CA SER A 68 -0.98 1.53 8.45
C SER A 68 -2.18 1.60 9.39
N ASP A 69 -2.96 2.68 9.30
CA ASP A 69 -4.05 2.99 10.22
C ASP A 69 -4.97 4.09 9.66
N ILE A 70 -6.05 4.38 10.41
CA ILE A 70 -7.04 5.41 10.07
C ILE A 70 -6.42 6.82 10.05
N LYS A 71 -5.41 7.09 10.88
CA LYS A 71 -4.75 8.41 10.92
C LYS A 71 -3.97 8.64 9.62
N ALA A 72 -3.26 7.64 9.13
CA ALA A 72 -2.59 7.68 7.83
C ALA A 72 -3.60 7.89 6.68
N ALA A 73 -4.76 7.21 6.71
CA ALA A 73 -5.83 7.45 5.74
C ALA A 73 -6.32 8.91 5.74
N LYS A 74 -6.55 9.48 6.93
CA LYS A 74 -6.98 10.87 7.12
C LYS A 74 -5.95 11.90 6.63
N ASN A 75 -4.68 11.53 6.50
CA ASN A 75 -3.66 12.42 5.94
C ASN A 75 -3.77 12.56 4.42
N ILE A 76 -4.23 11.51 3.71
CA ILE A 76 -4.24 11.46 2.24
C ILE A 76 -5.64 11.61 1.63
N ALA A 77 -6.71 11.45 2.42
CA ALA A 77 -8.09 11.50 1.94
C ALA A 77 -9.01 12.27 2.90
N TYR A 78 -10.12 12.78 2.35
CA TYR A 78 -11.23 13.29 3.14
C TYR A 78 -12.07 12.11 3.65
N VAL A 79 -12.09 11.92 4.97
CA VAL A 79 -12.82 10.84 5.65
C VAL A 79 -14.01 11.44 6.38
N ASP A 80 -15.22 11.11 5.95
CA ASP A 80 -16.45 11.52 6.65
C ASP A 80 -16.78 10.58 7.84
N SER A 81 -17.85 10.91 8.57
CA SER A 81 -18.25 10.15 9.76
C SER A 81 -18.74 8.73 9.45
N VAL A 82 -19.26 8.49 8.25
CA VAL A 82 -19.71 7.15 7.82
C VAL A 82 -18.51 6.29 7.48
N ALA A 83 -17.59 6.80 6.66
CA ALA A 83 -16.34 6.14 6.32
C ALA A 83 -15.52 5.82 7.57
N GLU A 84 -15.42 6.74 8.54
CA GLU A 84 -14.71 6.48 9.79
C GLU A 84 -15.35 5.35 10.62
N LYS A 85 -16.68 5.27 10.68
CA LYS A 85 -17.37 4.15 11.36
C LYS A 85 -17.08 2.82 10.68
N VAL A 86 -17.12 2.79 9.36
CA VAL A 86 -16.80 1.61 8.54
C VAL A 86 -15.34 1.19 8.77
N MET A 87 -14.39 2.11 8.68
CA MET A 87 -12.98 1.84 8.95
C MET A 87 -12.77 1.25 10.35
N LYS A 88 -13.37 1.82 11.39
CA LYS A 88 -13.22 1.34 12.77
C LYS A 88 -13.75 -0.08 12.98
N HIS A 89 -14.73 -0.51 12.18
CA HIS A 89 -15.32 -1.82 12.31
C HIS A 89 -14.60 -2.89 11.47
N PHE A 90 -14.14 -2.52 10.27
CA PHE A 90 -13.61 -3.48 9.30
C PHE A 90 -12.08 -3.43 9.13
N TRP A 91 -11.38 -2.42 9.68
CA TRP A 91 -9.92 -2.34 9.60
C TRP A 91 -9.25 -2.68 10.94
N PRO A 92 -8.10 -3.40 10.91
CA PRO A 92 -7.45 -3.99 9.73
C PRO A 92 -8.27 -5.15 9.13
N GLY A 93 -8.31 -5.25 7.80
CA GLY A 93 -9.06 -6.29 7.10
C GLY A 93 -9.27 -6.02 5.61
N PRO A 94 -9.95 -6.93 4.89
CA PRO A 94 -9.99 -6.97 3.43
C PRO A 94 -11.02 -6.00 2.82
N LEU A 95 -11.13 -4.79 3.36
CA LEU A 95 -12.04 -3.75 2.89
C LEU A 95 -11.26 -2.57 2.29
N THR A 96 -11.49 -2.27 1.02
CA THR A 96 -11.00 -1.04 0.37
C THR A 96 -12.13 -0.01 0.32
N ILE A 97 -11.86 1.24 0.71
CA ILE A 97 -12.83 2.34 0.69
C ILE A 97 -12.36 3.39 -0.33
N VAL A 98 -13.25 3.73 -1.27
CA VAL A 98 -13.00 4.81 -2.24
C VAL A 98 -13.39 6.14 -1.60
N LEU A 99 -12.43 7.06 -1.50
CA LEU A 99 -12.61 8.39 -0.90
C LEU A 99 -12.03 9.47 -1.81
N LYS A 100 -12.48 10.71 -1.60
CA LYS A 100 -11.87 11.87 -2.25
C LYS A 100 -10.47 12.10 -1.68
N ALA A 101 -9.46 12.12 -2.55
CA ALA A 101 -8.09 12.43 -2.17
C ALA A 101 -7.95 13.89 -1.71
N LYS A 102 -7.02 14.14 -0.78
CA LYS A 102 -6.54 15.47 -0.44
C LYS A 102 -5.48 15.92 -1.45
N PRO A 103 -5.30 17.23 -1.66
CA PRO A 103 -4.08 17.72 -2.30
C PRO A 103 -2.90 17.37 -1.39
N ILE A 104 -1.94 16.63 -1.93
CA ILE A 104 -0.72 16.16 -1.26
C ILE A 104 0.49 16.61 -2.07
#